data_AF-A0A6N7XIV3-F1
#
_entry.id   AF-A0A6N7XIV3-F1
#
_cell.length_a   1.000
_cell.length_b   1.000
_cell.length_c   1.000
_cell.angle_alpha   90.00
_cell.angle_beta   90.00
_cell.angle_gamma   90.00
#
_symmetry.space_group_name_H-M   'P 1'
#
loop_
_entity.id
_entity.type
_entity.pdbx_description
1 polymer ?
#
loop_
_entity_poly.entity_id
_entity_poly.type
_entity_poly.pdbx_seq_one_letter_code
_entity_poly.pdbx_strand_id
1 'polypeptide(L)' 'MNVKKEAFKGGIIGGVISGVISFLINLLIIPVPQTAFQSGMGNGISGFLSGLFSGFIGVMVFYKMLKASEAK' A
#
# COMPACT_ATOMS: atom_id res chain seq x y z
N MET A 1 -12.59 -5.03 18.83
CA MET A 1 -11.95 -4.86 17.51
C MET A 1 -10.65 -5.66 17.46
N ASN A 2 -10.44 -6.51 16.45
CA ASN A 2 -9.19 -7.27 16.32
C ASN A 2 -8.21 -6.50 15.43
N VAL A 3 -7.25 -5.81 16.06
CA VAL A 3 -6.31 -4.91 15.39
C VAL A 3 -5.48 -5.61 14.32
N LYS A 4 -5.07 -6.86 14.56
CA LYS A 4 -4.28 -7.62 13.58
C LYS A 4 -5.10 -7.89 12.32
N LYS A 5 -6.39 -8.21 12.47
CA LYS A 5 -7.32 -8.43 11.36
C LYS A 5 -7.54 -7.15 10.55
N GLU A 6 -7.76 -6.02 11.23
CA GLU A 6 -7.95 -4.74 10.55
C GLU A 6 -6.67 -4.23 9.90
N ALA A 7 -5.50 -4.42 10.53
CA ALA A 7 -4.21 -4.08 9.94
C ALA A 7 -3.92 -4.92 8.69
N PHE A 8 -4.22 -6.22 8.73
CA PHE A 8 -4.08 -7.09 7.56
C PHE A 8 -5.00 -6.66 6.42
N LYS A 9 -6.28 -6.37 6.71
CA LYS A 9 -7.21 -5.82 5.72
C LYS A 9 -6.74 -4.47 5.15
N GLY A 10 -6.34 -3.56 6.02
CA GLY A 10 -5.83 -2.23 5.64
C GLY A 10 -4.59 -2.34 4.76
N GLY A 11 -3.69 -3.27 5.07
CA GLY A 11 -2.56 -3.61 4.22
C GLY A 11 -3.01 -4.12 2.85
N ILE A 12 -3.85 -5.15 2.76
CA ILE A 12 -4.29 -5.71 1.47
C ILE A 12 -4.96 -4.63 0.60
N ILE A 13 -5.84 -3.82 1.18
CA ILE A 13 -6.52 -2.73 0.47
C ILE A 13 -5.49 -1.69 -0.03
N GLY A 14 -4.60 -1.23 0.86
CA GLY A 14 -3.55 -0.27 0.50
C GLY A 14 -2.63 -0.81 -0.59
N GLY A 15 -2.26 -2.09 -0.51
CA GLY A 15 -1.42 -2.76 -1.50
C GLY A 15 -2.09 -2.84 -2.86
N VAL A 16 -3.32 -3.35 -2.94
CA VAL A 16 -4.03 -3.45 -4.23
C VAL A 16 -4.17 -2.08 -4.90
N ILE A 17 -4.60 -1.05 -4.14
CA ILE A 17 -4.78 0.30 -4.69
C ILE A 17 -3.45 0.87 -5.20
N SER A 18 -2.41 0.87 -4.36
CA SER A 18 -1.11 1.44 -4.73
C SER A 18 -0.43 0.66 -5.86
N GLY A 19 -0.59 -0.66 -5.92
CA GLY A 19 -0.06 -1.49 -6.99
C GLY A 19 -0.72 -1.19 -8.33
N VAL A 20 -2.05 -1.11 -8.36
CA VAL A 20 -2.80 -0.77 -9.59
C VAL A 20 -2.44 0.63 -10.07
N ILE A 21 -2.42 1.63 -9.17
CA ILE A 21 -2.08 3.01 -9.54
C ILE A 21 -0.65 3.10 -10.09
N SER A 22 0.32 2.49 -9.40
CA SER A 22 1.73 2.51 -9.80
C SER A 22 1.95 1.82 -11.14
N PHE A 23 1.27 0.68 -11.37
CA PHE A 23 1.28 -0.02 -12.65
C PHE A 23 0.71 0.85 -13.78
N LEU A 24 -0.47 1.46 -13.58
CA LEU A 24 -1.13 2.27 -14.60
C LEU A 24 -0.35 3.54 -14.95
N ILE A 25 0.20 4.24 -13.96
CA ILE A 25 1.04 5.41 -14.19
C ILE A 25 2.26 5.02 -15.03
N ASN A 26 2.92 3.92 -14.69
CA ASN A 26 4.12 3.53 -15.41
C ASN A 26 3.81 2.97 -16.82
N LEU A 27 2.68 2.29 -17.01
CA LEU A 27 2.28 1.75 -18.31
C LEU A 27 1.72 2.81 -19.27
N LEU A 28 0.98 3.80 -18.77
CA LEU A 28 0.24 4.76 -19.61
C LEU A 28 0.86 6.17 -19.67
N ILE A 29 1.61 6.58 -18.64
CA ILE A 29 2.04 7.99 -18.48
C ILE A 29 3.55 8.16 -18.64
N ILE A 30 4.37 7.21 -18.20
CA ILE A 30 5.83 7.35 -18.20
C ILE A 30 6.46 6.53 -19.36
N PRO A 31 7.00 7.19 -20.41
CA PRO A 31 7.75 6.48 -21.44
C PRO A 31 9.17 6.15 -20.92
N VAL A 32 9.39 4.91 -20.47
CA VAL A 32 10.71 4.42 -20.02
C VAL A 32 11.30 3.45 -21.06
N PRO A 33 12.61 3.48 -21.35
CA PRO A 33 13.25 2.66 -22.39
C PRO A 33 13.43 1.16 -22.05
N GLN A 34 12.38 0.49 -21.56
CA GLN A 34 12.25 -0.97 -21.50
C GLN A 34 10.89 -1.40 -22.09
N THR A 35 10.61 -2.71 -22.22
CA THR A 35 9.24 -3.11 -22.60
C THR A 35 8.26 -2.53 -21.57
N ALA A 36 7.27 -1.75 -22.03
CA ALA A 36 6.32 -1.04 -21.16
C ALA A 36 5.66 -1.98 -20.13
N PHE A 37 5.49 -3.26 -20.50
CA PHE A 37 5.02 -4.30 -19.62
C PHE A 37 5.98 -4.64 -18.47
N GLN A 38 7.30 -4.78 -18.71
CA GLN A 38 8.28 -5.05 -17.65
C GLN A 38 8.39 -3.90 -16.66
N SER A 39 8.45 -2.65 -17.15
CA SER A 39 8.49 -1.48 -16.26
C SER A 39 7.18 -1.32 -15.49
N GLY A 40 6.02 -1.53 -16.15
CA GLY A 40 4.71 -1.50 -15.50
C GLY A 40 4.62 -2.52 -14.38
N MET A 41 5.00 -3.77 -14.66
CA MET A 41 4.98 -4.86 -13.69
C MET A 41 5.89 -4.60 -12.49
N GLY A 42 7.10 -4.10 -12.72
CA GLY A 42 8.02 -3.73 -11.64
C GLY A 42 7.42 -2.64 -10.72
N ASN A 43 6.89 -1.58 -11.31
CA ASN A 43 6.25 -0.50 -10.55
C ASN A 43 4.96 -0.96 -9.86
N GLY A 44 4.19 -1.85 -10.47
CA GLY A 44 3.00 -2.45 -9.86
C GLY A 44 3.33 -3.28 -8.62
N ILE A 45 4.39 -4.12 -8.68
CA ILE A 45 4.85 -4.91 -7.54
C ILE A 45 5.37 -4.00 -6.43
N SER A 46 6.20 -3.01 -6.76
CA SER A 46 6.73 -2.06 -5.78
C SER A 46 5.62 -1.20 -5.15
N GLY A 47 4.63 -0.77 -5.94
CA GLY A 47 3.45 -0.06 -5.46
C GLY A 47 2.60 -0.92 -4.54
N PHE A 48 2.41 -2.20 -4.89
CA PHE A 48 1.67 -3.14 -4.07
C PHE A 48 2.32 -3.36 -2.70
N LEU A 49 3.62 -3.63 -2.67
CA LEU A 49 4.35 -3.83 -1.42
C LEU A 49 4.33 -2.56 -0.55
N SER A 50 4.54 -1.39 -1.16
CA SER A 50 4.52 -0.11 -0.44
C SER A 50 3.14 0.19 0.16
N GLY A 51 2.07 -0.08 -0.60
CA GLY A 51 0.69 0.04 -0.12
C GLY A 51 0.36 -0.97 0.99
N LEU A 52 0.86 -2.20 0.88
CA LEU A 52 0.68 -3.26 1.87
C LEU A 52 1.25 -2.86 3.23
N PHE A 53 2.50 -2.40 3.24
CA PHE A 53 3.17 -2.00 4.47
C PHE A 53 2.60 -0.70 5.05
N SER A 54 2.32 0.31 4.22
CA SER A 54 1.74 1.57 4.71
C SER A 54 0.34 1.39 5.29
N GLY A 55 -0.53 0.61 4.65
CA GLY A 55 -1.86 0.29 5.17
C GLY A 55 -1.81 -0.51 6.48
N PHE A 56 -0.93 -1.51 6.56
CA PHE A 56 -0.77 -2.31 7.78
C PHE A 56 -0.22 -1.48 8.95
N ILE A 57 0.87 -0.74 8.72
CA ILE A 57 1.51 0.10 9.74
C ILE A 57 0.58 1.25 10.15
N GLY A 58 -0.14 1.86 9.19
CA GLY A 58 -1.08 2.93 9.46
C GLY A 58 -2.15 2.55 10.47
N VAL A 59 -2.79 1.39 10.29
CA VAL A 59 -3.79 0.87 11.24
C VAL A 59 -3.18 0.57 12.61
N MET A 60 -1.97 0.00 12.64
CA MET A 60 -1.25 -0.30 13.89
C MET A 60 -0.90 0.98 14.67
N VAL A 61 -0.41 2.02 13.99
CA VAL A 61 -0.07 3.32 14.59
C VAL A 61 -1.33 4.02 15.08
N PHE A 62 -2.39 4.06 14.26
CA PHE A 62 -3.67 4.64 14.65
C PHE A 62 -4.23 4.03 15.94
N TYR A 63 -4.17 2.70 16.05
CA TYR A 63 -4.59 2.02 17.27
C TYR A 63 -3.72 2.34 18.48
N LYS A 64 -2.39 2.46 18.32
CA LYS A 64 -1.49 2.90 19.40
C LYS A 64 -1.83 4.32 19.87
N MET A 65 -2.11 5.24 18.93
CA MET A 65 -2.48 6.62 19.24
C MET A 65 -3.81 6.69 20.00
N LEU A 66 -4.81 5.91 19.60
CA LEU A 66 -6.08 5.81 20.32
C LEU A 66 -5.88 5.37 21.77
N LYS A 67 -5.13 4.27 22.01
CA LYS A 67 -4.87 3.78 23.37
C LYS A 67 -4.12 4.79 24.25
N ALA A 68 -3.17 5.53 23.67
CA ALA A 68 -2.44 6.57 24.39
C ALA A 68 -3.33 7.77 24.74
N SER A 69 -4.33 8.08 23.91
CA SER A 69 -5.31 9.14 24.19
C SER A 69 -6.32 8.76 25.26
N GLU A 70 -6.73 7.49 25.34
CA GLU A 70 -7.66 6.99 26.37
C GLU A 70 -7.04 6.87 27.77
N ALA A 71 -5.71 6.88 27.87
CA ALA A 71 -4.97 6.78 29.13
C ALA A 71 -4.71 8.13 29.82
N LYS A 72 -5.16 9.24 29.21
CA LYS A 72 -5.12 10.60 29.77
C LYS A 72 -6.50 11.00 30.26
#